data_AF-A0A6M8HFF7-F1
#
_entry.id   AF-A0A6M8HFF7-F1
#
_cell.length_a   1.000
_cell.length_b   1.000
_cell.length_c   1.000
_cell.angle_alpha   90.00
_cell.angle_beta   90.00
_cell.angle_gamma   90.00
#
_symmetry.space_group_name_H-M   'P 1'
#
loop_
_entity.id
_entity.type
_entity.pdbx_description
1 polymer ?
#
loop_
_entity_poly.entity_id
_entity_poly.type
_entity_poly.pdbx_seq_one_letter_code
_entity_poly.pdbx_strand_id
1 'polypeptide(L)'
;MSAGSCVLIAIPLLLAASASDLTARMVSNRVCLALGVDGVAMQTVAHTLPVSILAMLAVFIPALICWRHGIMGGGDVKLFAATALLVHPAAVPMLVLAIALAGGVLGVSYWTMMHLLSRPTTSPPANPFRRILRVERHRICRGFSLPYAVAISIGTFYVLGKGLLS
;
A
#
# COMPACT_ATOMS: atom_id res chain seq x y z
N MET A 1 -14.61 -13.71 -20.17
CA MET A 1 -14.83 -12.40 -19.53
C MET A 1 -13.45 -11.77 -19.35
N SER A 2 -13.20 -10.65 -20.02
CA SER A 2 -11.88 -10.03 -20.08
C SER A 2 -11.42 -9.59 -18.68
N ALA A 3 -10.13 -9.81 -18.40
CA ALA A 3 -9.47 -9.44 -17.13
C ALA A 3 -9.72 -7.97 -16.71
N GLY A 4 -10.13 -7.10 -17.63
CA GLY A 4 -10.45 -5.70 -17.37
C GLY A 4 -11.67 -5.44 -16.48
N SER A 5 -12.62 -6.38 -16.34
CA SER A 5 -13.83 -6.13 -15.51
C SER A 5 -13.55 -6.21 -14.01
N CYS A 6 -12.66 -7.11 -13.59
CA CYS A 6 -12.31 -7.28 -12.17
C CYS A 6 -11.46 -6.11 -11.64
N VAL A 7 -10.55 -5.59 -12.47
CA VAL A 7 -9.62 -4.49 -12.10
C VAL A 7 -10.35 -3.20 -11.70
N LEU A 8 -11.55 -2.95 -12.22
CA LEU A 8 -12.32 -1.74 -11.94
C LEU A 8 -12.71 -1.60 -10.45
N ILE A 9 -12.90 -2.71 -9.73
CA ILE A 9 -13.27 -2.68 -8.30
C ILE A 9 -12.02 -2.48 -7.43
N ALA A 10 -10.87 -3.00 -7.84
CA ALA A 10 -9.64 -2.86 -7.08
C ALA A 10 -9.15 -1.42 -6.95
N ILE A 11 -9.33 -0.59 -7.99
CA ILE A 11 -8.90 0.82 -7.97
C ILE A 11 -9.57 1.62 -6.85
N PRO A 12 -10.91 1.71 -6.75
CA PRO A 12 -11.56 2.45 -5.67
C PRO A 12 -11.27 1.85 -4.29
N LEU A 13 -11.08 0.53 -4.19
CA LEU A 13 -10.69 -0.12 -2.92
C LEU A 13 -9.30 0.31 -2.46
N LEU A 14 -8.32 0.37 -3.37
CA LEU A 14 -6.96 0.82 -3.06
C LEU A 14 -6.90 2.32 -2.71
N LEU A 15 -7.70 3.14 -3.41
CA LEU A 15 -7.86 4.55 -3.05
C LEU A 15 -8.48 4.71 -1.65
N ALA A 16 -9.51 3.92 -1.33
CA ALA A 16 -10.14 3.93 -0.01
C ALA A 16 -9.19 3.45 1.10
N ALA A 17 -8.37 2.41 0.83
CA ALA A 17 -7.32 1.96 1.75
C ALA A 17 -6.30 3.07 2.00
N SER A 18 -5.80 3.70 0.93
CA SER A 18 -4.84 4.81 1.00
C SER A 18 -5.38 6.00 1.78
N ALA A 19 -6.64 6.40 1.53
CA ALA A 19 -7.28 7.50 2.24
C ALA A 19 -7.43 7.17 3.73
N SER A 20 -7.89 5.96 4.06
CA SER A 20 -8.07 5.51 5.44
C SER A 20 -6.74 5.43 6.20
N ASP A 21 -5.67 4.98 5.53
CA ASP A 21 -4.32 4.92 6.10
C ASP A 21 -3.74 6.32 6.36
N LEU A 22 -4.00 7.29 5.48
CA LEU A 22 -3.61 8.69 5.70
C LEU A 22 -4.38 9.35 6.84
N THR A 23 -5.70 9.12 6.94
CA THR A 23 -6.53 9.80 7.95
C THR A 23 -6.42 9.14 9.32
N ALA A 24 -6.51 7.81 9.36
CA ALA A 24 -6.74 7.04 10.56
C ALA A 24 -5.64 6.02 10.86
N ARG A 25 -4.61 5.87 10.00
CA ARG A 25 -3.54 4.85 10.12
C ARG A 25 -4.11 3.44 10.25
N MET A 26 -5.26 3.20 9.61
CA MET A 26 -5.96 1.93 9.68
C MET A 26 -6.40 1.52 8.29
N VAL A 27 -5.95 0.34 7.87
CA VAL A 27 -6.48 -0.34 6.69
C VAL A 27 -7.58 -1.31 7.15
N SER A 28 -8.80 -1.12 6.64
CA SER A 28 -9.93 -1.97 7.00
C SER A 28 -9.76 -3.39 6.46
N ASN A 29 -9.96 -4.39 7.32
CA ASN A 29 -9.94 -5.80 6.92
C ASN A 29 -10.92 -6.11 5.78
N ARG A 30 -12.03 -5.36 5.68
CA ARG A 30 -13.03 -5.53 4.61
C ARG A 30 -12.45 -5.21 3.24
N VAL A 31 -11.58 -4.19 3.17
CA VAL A 31 -10.92 -3.79 1.91
C VAL A 31 -9.93 -4.86 1.47
N CYS A 32 -9.10 -5.36 2.39
CA CYS A 32 -8.17 -6.45 2.08
C CYS A 32 -8.90 -7.74 1.66
N LEU A 33 -10.03 -8.06 2.32
CA LEU A 33 -10.84 -9.22 1.96
C LEU A 33 -11.45 -9.06 0.56
N ALA A 34 -12.04 -7.89 0.26
CA ALA A 34 -12.63 -7.63 -1.05
C ALA A 34 -11.59 -7.72 -2.17
N LEU A 35 -10.40 -7.13 -1.96
CA LEU A 35 -9.27 -7.24 -2.91
C LEU A 35 -8.78 -8.69 -3.06
N GLY A 36 -8.71 -9.45 -1.97
CA GLY A 36 -8.31 -10.86 -2.00
C GLY A 36 -9.30 -11.73 -2.77
N VAL A 37 -10.60 -11.52 -2.56
CA VAL A 37 -11.67 -12.22 -3.30
C VAL A 37 -11.61 -11.88 -4.79
N ASP A 38 -11.40 -10.61 -5.12
CA ASP A 38 -11.26 -10.14 -6.50
C ASP A 38 -10.02 -10.77 -7.18
N GLY A 39 -8.87 -10.77 -6.51
CA GLY A 39 -7.67 -11.45 -6.98
C GLY A 39 -7.87 -12.95 -7.18
N VAL A 40 -8.49 -13.66 -6.22
CA VAL A 40 -8.80 -15.09 -6.39
C VAL A 40 -9.71 -15.32 -7.60
N ALA A 41 -10.77 -14.52 -7.76
CA ALA A 41 -11.65 -14.61 -8.92
C ALA A 41 -10.86 -14.42 -10.23
N MET A 42 -9.99 -13.40 -10.31
CA MET A 42 -9.14 -13.17 -11.48
C MET A 42 -8.24 -14.37 -11.80
N GLN A 43 -7.54 -14.91 -10.79
CA GLN A 43 -6.57 -15.99 -11.01
C GLN A 43 -7.24 -17.35 -11.25
N THR A 44 -8.49 -17.54 -10.79
CA THR A 44 -9.30 -18.71 -11.16
C THR A 44 -9.66 -18.69 -12.64
N VAL A 45 -10.08 -17.53 -13.16
CA VAL A 45 -10.39 -17.33 -14.59
C VAL A 45 -9.14 -17.46 -15.45
N ALA A 46 -7.99 -17.02 -14.94
CA ALA A 46 -6.70 -17.14 -15.63
C ALA A 46 -6.03 -18.53 -15.49
N HIS A 47 -6.62 -19.46 -14.73
CA HIS A 47 -6.06 -20.78 -14.40
C HIS A 47 -4.66 -20.74 -13.75
N THR A 48 -4.29 -19.64 -13.10
CA THR A 48 -2.99 -19.43 -12.44
C THR A 48 -3.08 -19.45 -10.92
N LEU A 49 -4.25 -19.80 -10.35
CA LEU A 49 -4.53 -19.71 -8.91
C LEU A 49 -3.46 -20.39 -8.02
N PRO A 50 -3.01 -21.63 -8.25
CA PRO A 50 -2.04 -22.28 -7.37
C PRO A 50 -0.71 -21.52 -7.30
N VAL A 51 -0.21 -21.06 -8.46
CA VAL A 51 1.03 -20.29 -8.55
C VAL A 51 0.87 -18.90 -7.93
N SER A 52 -0.32 -18.31 -8.06
CA SER A 52 -0.64 -17.00 -7.47
C SER A 52 -0.73 -17.06 -5.95
N ILE A 53 -1.28 -18.13 -5.40
CA ILE A 53 -1.26 -18.39 -3.95
C ILE A 53 0.19 -18.52 -3.46
N LEU A 54 1.04 -19.26 -4.19
CA LEU A 54 2.45 -19.39 -3.83
C LEU A 54 3.16 -18.03 -3.86
N ALA A 55 2.93 -17.22 -4.89
CA ALA A 55 3.50 -15.88 -5.01
C ALA A 55 3.00 -14.94 -3.90
N MET A 56 1.71 -14.99 -3.57
CA MET A 56 1.14 -14.27 -2.44
C MET A 56 1.78 -14.71 -1.11
N LEU A 57 1.97 -16.01 -0.87
CA LEU A 57 2.63 -16.51 0.33
C LEU A 57 4.08 -16.03 0.42
N ALA A 58 4.80 -16.02 -0.71
CA ALA A 58 6.17 -15.53 -0.79
C ALA A 58 6.31 -14.05 -0.41
N VAL A 59 5.25 -13.25 -0.60
CA VAL A 59 5.19 -11.85 -0.16
C VAL A 59 4.66 -11.72 1.28
N PHE A 60 3.64 -12.50 1.62
CA PHE A 60 2.98 -12.45 2.94
C PHE A 60 3.91 -12.88 4.07
N ILE A 61 4.72 -13.94 3.89
CA ILE A 61 5.60 -14.46 4.94
C ILE A 61 6.65 -13.40 5.37
N PRO A 62 7.43 -12.79 4.46
CA PRO A 62 8.32 -11.68 4.81
C PRO A 62 7.57 -10.51 5.46
N ALA A 63 6.43 -10.10 4.91
CA ALA A 63 5.64 -9.00 5.45
C ALA A 63 5.14 -9.30 6.88
N LEU A 64 4.74 -10.55 7.15
CA LEU A 64 4.35 -11.02 8.47
C LEU A 64 5.52 -10.96 9.46
N ILE A 65 6.73 -11.33 9.02
CA ILE A 65 7.95 -11.21 9.84
C ILE A 65 8.22 -9.73 10.16
N CYS A 66 8.08 -8.82 9.18
CA CYS A 66 8.21 -7.38 9.40
C CYS A 66 7.18 -6.84 10.40
N TRP A 67 5.94 -7.30 10.33
CA TRP A 67 4.90 -6.94 11.30
C TRP A 67 5.21 -7.42 12.72
N ARG A 68 5.75 -8.64 12.87
CA ARG A 68 6.17 -9.16 14.19
C ARG A 68 7.27 -8.33 14.84
N HIS A 69 8.11 -7.68 14.04
CA HIS A 69 9.16 -6.76 14.53
C HIS A 69 8.68 -5.30 14.65
N GLY A 70 7.40 -5.02 14.43
CA GLY A 70 6.83 -3.67 14.53
C GLY A 70 7.24 -2.73 13.40
N ILE A 71 7.80 -3.25 12.30
CA ILE A 71 8.26 -2.44 11.15
C ILE A 71 7.07 -2.01 10.29
N MET A 72 6.04 -2.85 10.19
CA MET A 72 4.90 -2.68 9.29
C MET A 72 3.59 -2.94 10.05
N GLY A 73 2.51 -2.24 9.69
CA GLY A 73 1.19 -2.46 10.29
C GLY A 73 0.56 -3.77 9.82
N GLY A 74 -0.22 -4.43 10.70
CA GLY A 74 -0.89 -5.69 10.34
C GLY A 74 -1.94 -5.54 9.23
N GLY A 75 -2.51 -4.34 9.08
CA GLY A 75 -3.39 -4.00 7.95
C GLY A 75 -2.62 -3.99 6.62
N ASP A 76 -1.42 -3.43 6.62
CA ASP A 76 -0.58 -3.30 5.42
C ASP A 76 -0.11 -4.68 4.94
N VAL A 77 0.23 -5.60 5.86
CA VAL A 77 0.59 -6.98 5.51
C VAL A 77 -0.55 -7.67 4.76
N LYS A 78 -1.78 -7.52 5.24
CA LYS A 78 -2.97 -8.09 4.58
C LYS A 78 -3.23 -7.43 3.23
N LEU A 79 -3.05 -6.11 3.15
CA LEU A 79 -3.22 -5.38 1.90
C LEU A 79 -2.19 -5.83 0.86
N PHE A 80 -0.93 -5.98 1.26
CA PHE A 80 0.14 -6.40 0.37
C PHE A 80 -0.04 -7.83 -0.15
N ALA A 81 -0.51 -8.74 0.70
CA ALA A 81 -0.90 -10.08 0.26
C ALA A 81 -2.08 -10.03 -0.73
N ALA A 82 -3.12 -9.25 -0.42
CA ALA A 82 -4.27 -9.10 -1.31
C ALA A 82 -3.88 -8.55 -2.68
N THR A 83 -2.99 -7.56 -2.75
CA THR A 83 -2.53 -7.01 -4.03
C THR A 83 -1.60 -7.95 -4.81
N ALA A 84 -0.87 -8.83 -4.13
CA ALA A 84 -0.09 -9.87 -4.79
C ALA A 84 -0.98 -10.91 -5.52
N LEU A 85 -2.19 -11.18 -5.01
CA LEU A 85 -3.18 -12.02 -5.70
C LEU A 85 -3.86 -11.32 -6.88
N LEU A 86 -3.88 -9.99 -6.87
CA LEU A 86 -4.56 -9.18 -7.89
C LEU A 86 -3.76 -9.09 -9.19
N VAL A 87 -2.45 -9.35 -9.15
CA VAL A 87 -1.57 -9.30 -10.31
C VAL A 87 -1.23 -10.71 -10.79
N HIS A 88 -0.84 -10.84 -12.06
CA HIS A 88 -0.30 -12.09 -12.57
C HIS A 88 0.94 -12.51 -11.75
N PRO A 89 1.13 -13.80 -11.39
CA PRO A 89 2.22 -14.22 -10.51
C PRO A 89 3.61 -13.81 -11.02
N ALA A 90 3.82 -13.81 -12.33
CA ALA A 90 5.07 -13.35 -12.95
C ALA A 90 5.36 -11.85 -12.74
N ALA A 91 4.34 -11.04 -12.43
CA ALA A 91 4.47 -9.61 -12.18
C ALA A 91 4.71 -9.28 -10.69
N VAL A 92 4.61 -10.26 -9.78
CA VAL A 92 4.80 -10.04 -8.33
C VAL A 92 6.18 -9.47 -7.99
N PRO A 93 7.31 -9.91 -8.59
CA PRO A 93 8.60 -9.27 -8.34
C PRO A 93 8.61 -7.78 -8.72
N MET A 94 7.97 -7.42 -9.83
CA MET A 94 7.84 -6.03 -10.26
C MET A 94 6.93 -5.23 -9.32
N LEU A 95 5.86 -5.85 -8.81
CA LEU A 95 4.99 -5.26 -7.79
C LEU A 95 5.79 -4.93 -6.52
N VAL A 96 6.54 -5.89 -5.99
CA VAL A 96 7.38 -5.71 -4.80
C VAL A 96 8.37 -4.56 -5.04
N LEU A 97 9.04 -4.54 -6.19
CA LEU A 97 9.99 -3.48 -6.54
C LEU A 97 9.30 -2.11 -6.65
N ALA A 98 8.15 -2.02 -7.32
CA ALA A 98 7.42 -0.76 -7.48
C ALA A 98 6.92 -0.22 -6.13
N ILE A 99 6.43 -1.10 -5.25
CA ILE A 99 6.02 -0.74 -3.88
C ILE A 99 7.23 -0.31 -3.05
N ALA A 100 8.36 -1.01 -3.15
CA ALA A 100 9.59 -0.65 -2.44
C ALA A 100 10.12 0.72 -2.88
N LEU A 101 10.09 1.02 -4.19
CA LEU A 101 10.47 2.34 -4.71
C LEU A 101 9.50 3.44 -4.25
N ALA A 102 8.19 3.21 -4.33
CA ALA A 102 7.20 4.16 -3.85
C ALA A 102 7.34 4.41 -2.33
N GLY A 103 7.55 3.34 -1.56
CA GLY A 103 7.80 3.41 -0.12
C GLY A 103 9.13 4.09 0.22
N GLY A 104 10.16 3.89 -0.58
CA GLY A 104 11.45 4.56 -0.45
C GLY A 104 11.35 6.07 -0.70
N VAL A 105 10.68 6.49 -1.78
CA VAL A 105 10.39 7.90 -2.07
C VAL A 105 9.58 8.52 -0.92
N LEU A 106 8.57 7.81 -0.44
CA LEU A 106 7.75 8.24 0.68
C LEU A 106 8.62 8.37 1.95
N GLY A 107 9.42 7.36 2.29
CA GLY A 107 10.33 7.38 3.44
C GLY A 107 11.33 8.53 3.39
N VAL A 108 11.97 8.77 2.24
CA VAL A 108 12.88 9.90 2.04
C VAL A 108 12.13 11.21 2.21
N SER A 109 10.95 11.38 1.60
CA SER A 109 10.17 12.62 1.73
C SER A 109 9.83 12.95 3.19
N TYR A 110 9.45 11.94 3.97
CA TYR A 110 9.15 12.10 5.39
C TYR A 110 10.42 12.35 6.21
N TRP A 111 11.52 11.67 5.92
CA TRP A 111 12.80 11.89 6.57
C TRP A 111 13.32 13.32 6.32
N THR A 112 13.31 13.77 5.07
CA THR A 112 13.70 15.14 4.69
C THR A 112 12.77 16.17 5.35
N MET A 113 11.46 15.90 5.40
CA MET A 113 10.50 16.75 6.10
C MET A 113 10.81 16.88 7.60
N MET A 114 11.20 15.79 8.26
CA MET A 114 11.56 15.83 9.68
C MET A 114 12.80 16.69 9.95
N HIS A 115 13.75 16.73 9.02
CA HIS A 115 14.99 17.49 9.13
C HIS A 115 14.85 18.96 8.73
N LEU A 116 14.02 19.27 7.71
CA LEU A 116 13.83 20.62 7.20
C LEU A 116 12.86 21.46 8.04
N LEU A 117 11.89 20.83 8.72
CA LEU A 117 10.96 21.56 9.58
C LEU A 117 11.63 21.89 10.92
N SER A 118 12.00 23.16 11.11
CA SER A 118 12.49 23.69 12.38
C SER A 118 11.52 23.41 13.53
N ARG A 119 12.03 23.42 14.77
CA ARG A 119 11.26 23.14 16.00
C ARG A 119 9.95 23.95 16.03
N PRO A 120 8.85 23.40 16.57
CA PRO A 120 7.53 24.01 16.51
C PRO A 120 7.56 25.41 17.12
N THR A 121 7.32 26.43 16.28
CA THR A 121 6.96 27.77 16.76
C THR A 121 5.50 27.75 17.21
N THR A 122 5.20 28.47 18.28
CA THR A 122 3.87 28.54 18.91
C THR A 122 2.80 29.18 18.01
N SER A 123 3.19 29.84 16.92
CA SER A 123 2.26 30.46 15.99
C SER A 123 1.53 29.44 15.11
N PRO A 124 0.20 29.58 14.90
CA PRO A 124 -0.54 28.77 13.96
C PRO A 124 -0.03 29.04 12.53
N PRO A 125 0.28 28.00 11.74
CA PRO A 125 0.76 28.18 10.39
C PRO A 125 -0.38 28.71 9.50
N ALA A 126 -0.14 29.83 8.81
CA ALA A 126 -1.12 30.44 7.90
C ALA A 126 -1.45 29.56 6.68
N ASN A 127 -0.60 28.59 6.34
CA ASN A 127 -0.78 27.71 5.17
C ASN A 127 -1.33 26.33 5.59
N PRO A 128 -2.44 25.85 5.00
CA PRO A 128 -3.00 24.52 5.29
C PRO A 128 -2.00 23.38 5.07
N PHE A 129 -1.09 23.50 4.09
CA PHE A 129 -0.02 22.51 3.90
C PHE A 129 0.88 22.40 5.12
N ARG A 130 1.31 23.53 5.69
CA ARG A 130 2.14 23.54 6.90
C ARG A 130 1.40 22.99 8.12
N ARG A 131 0.07 23.10 8.16
CA ARG A 131 -0.77 22.48 9.20
C ARG A 131 -0.77 20.95 9.06
N ILE A 132 -1.00 20.43 7.86
CA ILE A 132 -0.96 18.97 7.58
C ILE A 132 0.43 18.41 7.89
N LEU A 133 1.49 19.07 7.40
CA LEU A 133 2.89 18.69 7.65
C LEU A 133 3.23 18.65 9.15
N ARG A 134 2.70 19.60 9.95
CA ARG A 134 2.89 19.61 11.41
C ARG A 134 2.19 18.44 12.09
N VAL A 135 0.97 18.10 11.66
CA VAL A 135 0.22 16.95 12.17
C VAL A 135 0.94 15.65 11.85
N GLU A 136 1.41 15.49 10.61
CA GLU A 136 2.15 14.32 10.17
C GLU A 136 3.49 14.16 10.92
N ARG A 137 4.23 15.26 11.12
CA ARG A 137 5.45 15.24 11.95
C ARG A 137 5.13 14.81 13.39
N HIS A 138 4.07 15.34 13.99
CA HIS A 138 3.68 14.97 15.35
C HIS A 138 3.33 13.48 15.46
N ARG A 139 2.64 12.93 14.45
CA ARG A 139 2.34 11.49 14.36
C ARG A 139 3.63 10.66 14.31
N ILE A 140 4.59 11.02 13.47
CA ILE A 140 5.85 10.26 13.33
C ILE A 140 6.72 10.38 14.59
N CYS A 141 6.81 11.57 15.19
CA CYS A 141 7.54 11.76 16.45
C CYS A 141 6.92 10.97 17.62
N ARG A 142 5.62 10.63 17.55
CA ARG A 142 4.95 9.74 18.51
C ARG A 142 5.06 8.26 18.17
N GLY A 143 5.87 7.90 17.17
CA GLY A 143 6.13 6.52 16.78
C GLY A 143 5.04 5.89 15.91
N PHE A 144 4.15 6.68 15.30
CA PHE A 144 3.21 6.14 14.33
C PHE A 144 3.92 5.76 13.04
N SER A 145 3.57 4.60 12.49
CA SER A 145 4.10 4.07 11.24
C SER A 145 3.79 4.95 10.04
N LEU A 146 4.63 4.85 9.00
CA LEU A 146 4.41 5.50 7.71
C LEU A 146 3.14 4.95 7.03
N PRO A 147 2.48 5.73 6.16
CA PRO A 147 1.33 5.26 5.40
C PRO A 147 1.76 4.29 4.27
N TYR A 148 1.92 3.01 4.62
CA TYR A 148 2.34 1.97 3.68
C TYR A 148 1.26 1.65 2.64
N ALA A 149 -0.02 1.85 2.95
CA ALA A 149 -1.11 1.58 2.00
C ALA A 149 -1.01 2.46 0.75
N VAL A 150 -0.49 3.67 0.88
CA VAL A 150 -0.23 4.59 -0.24
C VAL A 150 0.84 4.00 -1.16
N ALA A 151 1.97 3.54 -0.60
CA ALA A 151 3.04 2.93 -1.38
C ALA A 151 2.57 1.64 -2.07
N ILE A 152 1.81 0.79 -1.35
CA ILE A 152 1.22 -0.43 -1.88
C ILE A 152 0.29 -0.11 -3.05
N SER A 153 -0.58 0.89 -2.90
CA SER A 153 -1.53 1.29 -3.95
C SER A 153 -0.83 1.83 -5.19
N ILE A 154 0.17 2.71 -5.03
CA ILE A 154 0.95 3.26 -6.15
C ILE A 154 1.63 2.14 -6.94
N GLY A 155 2.32 1.22 -6.25
CA GLY A 155 2.99 0.10 -6.92
C GLY A 155 1.99 -0.84 -7.62
N THR A 156 0.84 -1.08 -7.00
CA THR A 156 -0.22 -1.91 -7.59
C THR A 156 -0.81 -1.26 -8.84
N PHE A 157 -1.09 0.05 -8.82
CA PHE A 157 -1.57 0.78 -10.00
C PHE A 157 -0.57 0.76 -11.15
N TYR A 158 0.72 0.91 -10.86
CA TYR A 158 1.76 0.84 -11.87
C TYR A 158 1.78 -0.53 -12.58
N VAL A 159 1.71 -1.63 -11.83
CA VAL A 159 1.73 -2.99 -12.40
C VAL A 159 0.44 -3.31 -13.15
N LEU A 160 -0.73 -2.96 -12.59
CA LEU A 160 -2.01 -3.15 -13.27
C LEU A 160 -2.09 -2.33 -14.56
N GLY A 161 -1.65 -1.08 -14.53
CA GLY A 161 -1.60 -0.22 -15.71
C GLY A 161 -0.71 -0.80 -16.81
N LYS A 162 0.45 -1.36 -16.44
CA LYS A 162 1.33 -2.04 -17.41
C LYS A 162 0.66 -3.27 -18.01
N GLY A 163 -0.01 -4.09 -17.21
CA GLY A 163 -0.72 -5.29 -17.69
C GLY A 163 -1.96 -4.99 -18.54
N LEU A 164 -2.57 -3.80 -18.40
CA LEU A 164 -3.67 -3.34 -19.26
C LEU A 164 -3.19 -2.82 -20.63
N LEU A 165 -1.93 -2.38 -20.72
CA LEU A 165 -1.33 -1.77 -21.91
C LEU A 165 -0.53 -2.76 -22.77
N SER A 166 -0.38 -4.02 -22.33
CA SER A 166 0.38 -5.10 -22.98
C SER A 166 -0.51 -6.26 -23.38
#